data_AF-A0A946LH40-F1
#
_entry.id   AF-A0A946LH40-F1
#
_cell.length_a   1.000
_cell.length_b   1.000
_cell.length_c   1.000
_cell.angle_alpha   90.00
_cell.angle_beta   90.00
_cell.angle_gamma   90.00
#
_symmetry.space_group_name_H-M   'P 1'
#
loop_
_entity.id
_entity.type
_entity.pdbx_description
1 polymer ?
#
loop_
_entity_poly.entity_id
_entity_poly.type
_entity_poly.pdbx_seq_one_letter_code
_entity_poly.pdbx_strand_id
1 'polypeptide(L)'
;MSYFADLSIYTYSKGFIHPKTYNIGWLDNKNLYPTGNTSDTFIDCLFEICCSPVAQTRGWHSCPFCDEYPVEIHKNNQTLVLGSAEIMVQGREIVYMAPNLIVHYVVAHKYCPPTDFIDAVVE
;
A
#
# COMPACT_ATOMS: atom_id res chain seq x y z
N MET A 1 -5.71 -9.53 -11.07
CA MET A 1 -4.90 -8.56 -10.31
C MET A 1 -5.21 -7.17 -10.81
N SER A 2 -5.28 -6.20 -9.92
CA SER A 2 -5.46 -4.80 -10.28
C SER A 2 -4.07 -4.16 -10.26
N TYR A 3 -3.60 -3.70 -11.41
CA TYR A 3 -2.38 -2.91 -11.53
C TYR A 3 -2.75 -1.47 -11.85
N PHE A 4 -2.12 -0.53 -11.15
CA PHE A 4 -2.17 0.88 -11.45
C PHE A 4 -0.77 1.47 -11.22
N ALA A 5 -0.25 2.19 -12.20
CA ALA A 5 1.05 2.84 -12.05
C ALA A 5 1.01 3.82 -10.86
N ASP A 6 2.11 3.90 -10.12
CA ASP A 6 2.24 4.90 -9.07
C ASP A 6 2.00 6.31 -9.62
N LEU A 7 1.30 7.13 -8.83
CA LEU A 7 0.89 8.49 -9.19
C LEU A 7 -0.08 8.58 -10.38
N SER A 8 -0.64 7.47 -10.84
CA SER A 8 -1.81 7.50 -11.73
C SER A 8 -3.08 7.87 -10.96
N ILE A 9 -4.08 8.42 -11.66
CA ILE A 9 -5.36 8.79 -11.04
C ILE A 9 -6.03 7.54 -10.46
N TYR A 10 -6.49 7.66 -9.22
CA TYR A 10 -7.22 6.60 -8.54
C TYR A 10 -8.63 6.42 -9.12
N THR A 11 -8.95 5.18 -9.52
CA THR A 11 -10.25 4.85 -10.14
C THR A 11 -10.87 3.55 -9.63
N TYR A 12 -10.31 2.93 -8.58
CA TYR A 12 -10.68 1.57 -8.19
C TYR A 12 -11.98 1.52 -7.36
N SER A 13 -11.99 2.09 -6.15
CA SER A 13 -13.16 2.09 -5.28
C SER A 13 -13.99 3.36 -5.46
N LYS A 14 -15.21 3.21 -6.01
CA LYS A 14 -16.11 4.32 -6.37
C LYS A 14 -16.42 5.31 -5.24
N GLY A 15 -16.39 4.87 -3.98
CA GLY A 15 -16.63 5.72 -2.81
C GLY A 15 -15.47 6.65 -2.43
N PHE A 16 -14.30 6.46 -3.03
CA PHE A 16 -13.07 7.20 -2.73
C PHE A 16 -12.53 7.98 -3.95
N ILE A 17 -13.31 8.06 -5.03
CA ILE A 17 -12.93 8.81 -6.23
C ILE A 17 -13.11 10.30 -5.95
N HIS A 18 -11.99 11.00 -5.72
CA HIS A 18 -11.93 12.45 -5.60
C HIS A 18 -10.91 13.04 -6.58
N PRO A 19 -11.08 14.31 -7.00
CA PRO A 19 -10.02 15.04 -7.66
C PRO A 19 -8.76 15.02 -6.78
N LYS A 20 -7.59 14.82 -7.40
CA LYS A 20 -6.28 14.73 -6.72
C LYS A 20 -6.09 13.48 -5.83
N THR A 21 -6.80 12.38 -6.10
CA THR A 21 -6.50 11.07 -5.50
C THR A 21 -5.66 10.21 -6.46
N TYR A 22 -4.58 9.63 -5.96
CA TYR A 22 -3.59 8.91 -6.77
C TYR A 22 -3.28 7.51 -6.22
N ASN A 23 -3.01 6.57 -7.13
CA ASN A 23 -2.61 5.20 -6.79
C ASN A 23 -1.16 5.15 -6.31
N ILE A 24 -0.90 4.33 -5.29
CA ILE A 24 0.45 3.91 -4.88
C ILE A 24 0.43 2.42 -4.57
N GLY A 25 1.45 1.66 -4.99
CA GLY A 25 1.65 0.26 -4.57
C GLY A 25 0.65 -0.74 -5.16
N TRP A 26 -0.03 -0.40 -6.25
CA TRP A 26 -0.89 -1.31 -7.00
C TRP A 26 -0.08 -2.11 -8.01
N LEU A 27 0.74 -3.03 -7.50
CA LEU A 27 1.76 -3.74 -8.27
C LEU A 27 1.25 -5.06 -8.88
N ASP A 28 1.91 -5.50 -9.96
CA ASP A 28 1.77 -6.86 -10.48
C ASP A 28 3.10 -7.48 -10.93
N ASN A 29 3.09 -8.76 -11.28
CA ASN A 29 4.29 -9.48 -11.75
C ASN A 29 4.60 -9.29 -13.24
N LYS A 30 3.83 -8.47 -13.96
CA LYS A 30 4.04 -8.16 -15.37
C LYS A 30 4.70 -6.80 -15.58
N ASN A 31 4.65 -5.93 -14.58
CA ASN A 31 5.20 -4.59 -14.61
C ASN A 31 6.38 -4.50 -13.63
N LEU A 32 7.46 -3.84 -14.07
CA LEU A 32 8.57 -3.50 -13.18
C LEU A 32 8.14 -2.38 -12.24
N TYR A 33 8.67 -2.41 -11.02
CA TYR A 33 8.48 -1.37 -10.02
C TYR A 33 9.83 -0.94 -9.44
N PRO A 34 9.95 0.30 -8.95
CA PRO A 34 11.18 0.76 -8.31
C PRO A 34 11.48 -0.09 -7.07
N THR A 35 12.73 -0.53 -6.94
CA THR A 35 13.20 -1.23 -5.74
C THR A 35 14.30 -0.45 -5.03
N GLY A 36 14.37 -0.57 -3.72
CA GLY A 36 15.31 0.19 -2.91
C GLY A 36 15.13 -0.04 -1.42
N ASN A 37 16.02 0.57 -0.64
CA ASN A 37 15.91 0.56 0.82
C ASN A 37 15.04 1.72 1.27
N THR A 38 14.07 1.44 2.12
CA THR A 38 13.28 2.42 2.86
C THR A 38 13.70 2.41 4.32
N SER A 39 13.61 3.54 5.01
CA SER A 39 13.94 3.63 6.44
C SER A 39 12.98 2.82 7.32
N ASP A 40 13.45 2.33 8.46
CA ASP A 40 12.61 1.66 9.46
C ASP A 40 11.47 2.56 9.95
N THR A 41 11.72 3.86 10.14
CA THR A 41 10.70 4.84 10.53
C THR A 41 9.51 4.87 9.55
N PHE A 42 9.79 4.89 8.25
CA PHE A 42 8.74 4.81 7.22
C PHE A 42 7.98 3.48 7.28
N ILE A 43 8.68 2.35 7.43
CA ILE A 43 8.05 1.02 7.53
C ILE A 43 7.14 0.96 8.77
N ASP A 44 7.58 1.53 9.88
CA ASP A 44 6.84 1.59 11.13
C ASP A 44 5.57 2.43 10.98
N CYS A 45 5.66 3.65 10.46
CA CYS A 45 4.50 4.51 10.21
C CYS A 45 3.53 3.87 9.20
N LEU A 46 4.04 3.28 8.11
CA LEU A 46 3.21 2.61 7.11
C LEU A 46 2.43 1.44 7.71
N PHE A 47 3.07 0.66 8.59
CA PHE A 47 2.42 -0.43 9.31
C PHE A 47 1.25 0.09 10.17
N GLU A 48 1.47 1.15 10.95
CA GLU A 48 0.42 1.74 11.80
C GLU A 48 -0.77 2.27 10.98
N ILE A 49 -0.50 2.87 9.80
CA ILE A 49 -1.56 3.28 8.87
C ILE A 49 -2.35 2.05 8.38
N CYS A 50 -1.67 0.95 8.06
CA CYS A 50 -2.34 -0.29 7.64
C CYS A 50 -3.19 -0.94 8.74
N CYS A 51 -2.95 -0.62 10.02
CA CYS A 51 -3.82 -1.05 11.13
C CYS A 51 -5.18 -0.32 11.15
N SER A 52 -5.34 0.78 10.41
CA SER A 52 -6.61 1.53 10.27
C SER A 52 -7.06 1.61 8.80
N PRO A 53 -7.39 0.47 8.16
CA PRO A 53 -7.65 0.44 6.72
C PRO A 53 -8.99 1.07 6.35
N VAL A 54 -9.12 1.39 5.06
CA VAL A 54 -10.34 1.83 4.39
C VAL A 54 -10.73 0.85 3.28
N ALA A 55 -11.92 1.01 2.70
CA ALA A 55 -12.38 0.20 1.55
C ALA A 55 -12.28 -1.33 1.78
N GLN A 56 -12.65 -1.81 2.98
CA GLN A 56 -12.63 -3.23 3.30
C GLN A 56 -13.47 -4.06 2.31
N THR A 57 -12.89 -5.14 1.81
CA THR A 57 -13.51 -6.07 0.87
C THR A 57 -13.81 -7.42 1.55
N ARG A 58 -14.54 -8.29 0.84
CA ARG A 58 -14.96 -9.63 1.31
C ARG A 58 -14.00 -10.75 0.90
N GLY A 59 -12.79 -10.44 0.45
CA GLY A 59 -11.78 -11.42 0.04
C GLY A 59 -10.37 -10.90 0.25
N TRP A 60 -9.38 -11.75 -0.03
CA TRP A 60 -7.96 -11.40 0.07
C TRP A 60 -7.29 -11.54 -1.29
N HIS A 61 -6.56 -10.50 -1.68
CA HIS A 61 -5.63 -10.52 -2.79
C HIS A 61 -4.32 -11.16 -2.34
N SER A 62 -3.86 -12.17 -3.07
CA SER A 62 -2.55 -12.79 -2.85
C SER A 62 -1.43 -11.88 -3.33
N CYS A 63 -0.26 -11.99 -2.70
CA CYS A 63 0.95 -11.39 -3.23
C CYS A 63 1.28 -12.04 -4.58
N PRO A 64 1.66 -11.27 -5.63
CA PRO A 64 2.02 -11.85 -6.92
C PRO A 64 3.51 -12.20 -7.05
N PHE A 65 4.30 -11.95 -6.01
CA PHE A 65 5.75 -12.06 -6.00
C PHE A 65 6.27 -13.17 -5.07
N CYS A 66 5.40 -13.81 -4.30
CA CYS A 66 5.71 -14.94 -3.43
C CYS A 66 4.46 -15.81 -3.19
N ASP A 67 4.66 -16.93 -2.48
CA ASP A 67 3.62 -17.90 -2.18
C ASP A 67 2.92 -17.65 -0.82
N GLU A 68 3.21 -16.53 -0.14
CA GLU A 68 2.61 -16.20 1.17
C GLU A 68 1.12 -15.84 1.02
N TYR A 69 0.25 -16.61 1.66
CA TYR A 69 -1.20 -16.39 1.62
C TYR A 69 -1.96 -17.07 2.79
N PRO A 70 -2.83 -16.36 3.52
CA PRO A 70 -2.91 -14.89 3.53
C PRO A 70 -1.58 -14.30 4.03
N VAL A 71 -1.28 -13.08 3.59
CA VAL A 71 -0.12 -12.36 4.11
C VAL A 71 -0.46 -11.85 5.51
N GLU A 72 0.34 -12.22 6.49
CA GLU A 72 0.14 -11.85 7.90
C GLU A 72 1.40 -11.20 8.47
N ILE A 73 1.26 -10.01 9.03
CA ILE A 73 2.36 -9.32 9.72
C ILE A 73 2.06 -9.29 11.22
N HIS A 74 2.99 -9.82 12.01
CA HIS A 74 2.94 -9.78 13.47
C HIS A 74 3.93 -8.75 14.01
N LYS A 75 3.41 -7.71 14.67
CA LYS A 75 4.24 -6.64 15.23
C LYS A 75 3.50 -5.95 16.37
N ASN A 76 4.21 -5.53 17.43
CA ASN A 76 3.64 -4.80 18.56
C ASN A 76 2.40 -5.46 19.21
N ASN A 77 2.39 -6.80 19.31
CA ASN A 77 1.24 -7.61 19.76
C ASN A 77 -0.03 -7.46 18.91
N GLN A 78 0.09 -6.95 17.68
CA GLN A 78 -0.97 -6.90 16.69
C GLN A 78 -0.67 -7.90 15.57
N THR A 79 -1.74 -8.51 15.05
CA THR A 79 -1.70 -9.32 13.83
C THR A 79 -2.50 -8.59 12.77
N LEU A 80 -1.85 -8.27 11.66
CA LEU A 80 -2.46 -7.60 10.53
C LEU A 80 -2.56 -8.57 9.35
N VAL A 81 -3.78 -8.85 8.89
CA VAL A 81 -4.05 -9.69 7.72
C VAL A 81 -4.23 -8.80 6.49
N LEU A 82 -3.34 -8.94 5.52
CA LEU A 82 -3.23 -8.05 4.37
C LEU A 82 -3.93 -8.58 3.12
N GLY A 83 -4.14 -7.68 2.16
CA GLY A 83 -4.72 -8.00 0.86
C GLY A 83 -6.25 -7.88 0.81
N SER A 84 -6.91 -7.46 1.89
CA SER A 84 -8.39 -7.37 1.93
C SER A 84 -8.93 -5.94 1.96
N ALA A 85 -8.08 -4.93 1.99
CA ALA A 85 -8.49 -3.55 2.13
C ALA A 85 -7.48 -2.59 1.47
N GLU A 86 -7.77 -1.31 1.55
CA GLU A 86 -6.90 -0.22 1.11
C GLU A 86 -6.49 0.65 2.30
N ILE A 87 -5.53 1.53 2.10
CA ILE A 87 -5.18 2.60 3.01
C ILE A 87 -5.30 3.94 2.27
N MET A 88 -5.58 4.98 3.04
CA MET A 88 -5.58 6.35 2.57
C MET A 88 -4.48 7.13 3.31
N VAL A 89 -3.61 7.80 2.56
CA VAL A 89 -2.57 8.66 3.11
C VAL A 89 -2.80 10.07 2.60
N GLN A 90 -2.88 11.03 3.53
CA GLN A 90 -3.05 12.44 3.20
C GLN A 90 -1.69 13.05 2.88
N GLY A 91 -1.49 13.50 1.64
CA GLY A 91 -0.39 14.39 1.29
C GLY A 91 -0.77 15.85 1.46
N ARG A 92 0.12 16.77 1.07
CA ARG A 92 -0.11 18.23 1.22
C ARG A 92 -1.36 18.75 0.51
N GLU A 93 -1.53 18.38 -0.76
CA GLU A 93 -2.69 18.77 -1.57
C GLU A 93 -3.39 17.60 -2.27
N ILE A 94 -2.87 16.39 -2.07
CA ILE A 94 -3.29 15.19 -2.79
C ILE A 94 -3.54 14.07 -1.79
N VAL A 95 -4.28 13.06 -2.21
CA VAL A 95 -4.55 11.87 -1.41
C VAL A 95 -3.95 10.67 -2.13
N TYR A 96 -3.29 9.80 -1.39
CA TYR A 96 -2.79 8.54 -1.91
C TYR A 96 -3.69 7.39 -1.45
N MET A 97 -4.03 6.51 -2.38
CA MET A 97 -4.75 5.28 -2.12
C MET A 97 -3.88 4.09 -2.51
N ALA A 98 -3.66 3.18 -1.57
CA ALA A 98 -2.84 2.00 -1.76
C ALA A 98 -3.54 0.76 -1.23
N PRO A 99 -3.31 -0.44 -1.79
CA PRO A 99 -3.74 -1.66 -1.13
C PRO A 99 -3.01 -1.77 0.21
N ASN A 100 -3.66 -2.28 1.27
CA ASN A 100 -2.97 -2.48 2.56
C ASN A 100 -1.80 -3.47 2.43
N LEU A 101 -1.77 -4.29 1.37
CA LEU A 101 -0.66 -5.17 1.00
C LEU A 101 0.66 -4.42 0.69
N ILE A 102 0.63 -3.10 0.49
CA ILE A 102 1.80 -2.26 0.23
C ILE A 102 2.93 -2.45 1.27
N VAL A 103 2.60 -2.59 2.56
CA VAL A 103 3.62 -2.76 3.61
C VAL A 103 4.40 -4.07 3.41
N HIS A 104 3.74 -5.14 2.96
CA HIS A 104 4.42 -6.38 2.61
C HIS A 104 5.30 -6.20 1.36
N TYR A 105 4.85 -5.46 0.35
CA TYR A 105 5.67 -5.16 -0.83
C TYR A 105 6.94 -4.39 -0.48
N VAL A 106 6.86 -3.41 0.43
CA VAL A 106 8.02 -2.65 0.90
C VAL A 106 8.99 -3.57 1.66
N VAL A 107 8.49 -4.36 2.61
CA VAL A 107 9.34 -5.16 3.51
C VAL A 107 9.93 -6.38 2.79
N ALA A 108 9.09 -7.20 2.16
CA ALA A 108 9.47 -8.49 1.58
C ALA A 108 10.03 -8.35 0.17
N HIS A 109 9.54 -7.39 -0.61
CA HIS A 109 9.87 -7.25 -2.04
C HIS A 109 10.68 -5.99 -2.36
N LYS A 110 11.09 -5.23 -1.34
CA LYS A 110 11.92 -4.02 -1.48
C LYS A 110 11.32 -3.00 -2.44
N TYR A 111 10.00 -3.00 -2.60
CA TYR A 111 9.33 -1.94 -3.34
C TYR A 111 9.66 -0.59 -2.69
N CYS A 112 10.14 0.35 -3.50
CA CYS A 112 10.50 1.70 -3.09
C CYS A 112 9.43 2.67 -3.62
N PRO A 113 8.47 3.12 -2.78
CA PRO A 113 7.45 4.06 -3.21
C PRO A 113 8.05 5.43 -3.60
N PRO A 114 7.29 6.27 -4.33
CA PRO A 114 7.68 7.65 -4.59
C PRO A 114 7.99 8.43 -3.31
N THR A 115 9.00 9.30 -3.35
CA THR A 115 9.46 10.08 -2.19
C THR A 115 8.33 10.90 -1.57
N ASP A 116 7.48 11.54 -2.37
CA ASP A 116 6.36 12.35 -1.84
C ASP A 116 5.33 11.50 -1.06
N PHE A 117 5.22 10.20 -1.34
CA PHE A 117 4.40 9.28 -0.54
C PHE A 117 5.12 8.89 0.75
N ILE A 118 6.43 8.61 0.68
CA ILE A 118 7.24 8.31 1.86
C ILE A 118 7.17 9.47 2.86
N ASP A 119 7.35 10.70 2.38
CA ASP A 119 7.29 11.90 3.20
C ASP A 119 5.90 12.06 3.86
N ALA A 120 4.82 11.84 3.11
CA ALA A 120 3.45 11.92 3.63
C ALA A 120 3.11 10.84 4.67
N VAL A 121 3.82 9.71 4.68
CA VAL A 121 3.63 8.64 5.67
C VAL A 121 4.38 8.93 6.98
N VAL A 122 5.51 9.66 6.92
CA VAL A 122 6.35 9.95 8.09
C VAL A 122 6.09 11.30 8.75
N GLU A 123 5.25 12.14 8.14
CA GLU A 123 4.80 13.45 8.67
C GLU A 123 3.77 13.28 9.81
#